data_AF-A0A183FLK9-F1
#
_entry.id   AF-A0A183FLK9-F1
#
_cell.length_a   1.000
_cell.length_b   1.000
_cell.length_c   1.000
_cell.angle_alpha   90.00
_cell.angle_beta   90.00
_cell.angle_gamma   90.00
#
_symmetry.space_group_name_H-M   'P 1'
#
loop_
_entity.id
_entity.type
_entity.pdbx_description
1 polymer ?
#
loop_
_entity_poly.entity_id
_entity_poly.type
_entity_poly.pdbx_seq_one_letter_code
_entity_poly.pdbx_strand_id
1 'polypeptide(L)'
;LRISGGISWASLVRLLNGKPLLIPQKQTDPNAGVPSMSCPAIRRRILTKATAVTVKHPIAVSRVVNKDYFWHEAMLSYTYSPQNVYCFAIDAKSEQSFKQRMQSLAECMPNVILAQQVSLVPGKKKACHLVEISPESSVAAYSLNHDLILKTNEEISDAIDILNGSHSIGAGAPTGADR
;
A
#
# COMPACT_ATOMS: atom_id res chain seq x y z
N LEU A 1 -19.52 -42.22 26.41
CA LEU A 1 -20.56 -42.75 25.51
C LEU A 1 -20.00 -42.81 24.09
N ARG A 2 -19.91 -43.99 23.46
CA ARG A 2 -19.57 -44.16 22.05
C ARG A 2 -20.87 -44.22 21.25
N ILE A 3 -21.06 -43.32 20.28
CA ILE A 3 -22.18 -43.41 19.34
C ILE A 3 -21.68 -44.24 18.15
N SER A 4 -22.00 -45.54 18.15
CA SER A 4 -21.79 -46.44 17.02
C SER A 4 -23.02 -46.36 16.11
N GLY A 5 -22.89 -45.67 14.96
CA GLY A 5 -23.99 -45.55 14.01
C GLY A 5 -23.59 -44.78 12.76
N GLY A 6 -22.52 -45.18 12.07
CA GLY A 6 -22.18 -44.66 10.75
C GLY A 6 -22.86 -45.49 9.67
N ILE A 7 -23.67 -44.87 8.81
CA ILE A 7 -24.21 -45.52 7.61
C ILE A 7 -23.03 -45.87 6.70
N SER A 8 -22.95 -47.13 6.27
CA SER A 8 -21.91 -47.59 5.34
C SER A 8 -21.96 -46.80 4.03
N TRP A 9 -20.78 -46.49 3.47
CA TRP A 9 -20.63 -45.88 2.15
C TRP A 9 -21.42 -46.60 1.06
N ALA A 10 -21.54 -47.93 1.15
CA ALA A 10 -22.33 -48.72 0.20
C ALA A 10 -23.84 -48.42 0.29
N SER A 11 -24.35 -48.08 1.47
CA SER A 11 -25.76 -47.72 1.69
C SER A 11 -26.07 -46.30 1.20
N LEU A 12 -25.11 -45.37 1.33
CA LEU A 12 -25.22 -44.02 0.77
C LEU A 12 -25.27 -44.02 -0.76
N VAL A 13 -24.44 -44.86 -1.41
CA VAL A 13 -24.43 -45.00 -2.88
C VAL A 13 -25.75 -45.56 -3.41
N ARG A 14 -26.39 -46.48 -2.68
CA ARG A 14 -27.71 -47.04 -3.05
C ARG A 14 -28.84 -46.01 -2.93
N LEU A 15 -28.84 -45.16 -1.90
CA LEU A 15 -29.84 -44.09 -1.72
C LEU A 15 -29.86 -43.07 -2.86
N LEU A 16 -28.72 -42.86 -3.52
CA LEU A 16 -28.56 -41.87 -4.59
C LEU A 16 -28.90 -42.41 -6.00
N ASN A 17 -29.36 -43.66 -6.12
CA ASN A 17 -29.78 -44.28 -7.40
C ASN A 17 -28.79 -44.05 -8.56
N GLY A 18 -27.49 -44.09 -8.27
CA GLY A 18 -26.43 -43.91 -9.29
C GLY A 18 -26.43 -42.55 -10.00
N LYS A 19 -27.21 -41.56 -9.54
CA LYS A 19 -27.16 -40.20 -10.11
C LYS A 19 -25.96 -39.47 -9.52
N PRO A 20 -25.01 -38.99 -10.33
CA PRO A 20 -23.92 -38.17 -9.82
C PRO A 20 -24.53 -36.94 -9.14
N LEU A 21 -24.06 -36.62 -7.93
CA LEU A 21 -24.36 -35.35 -7.30
C LEU A 21 -23.82 -34.24 -8.22
N LEU A 22 -24.72 -33.56 -8.92
CA LEU A 22 -24.39 -32.32 -9.62
C LEU A 22 -24.15 -31.27 -8.53
N ILE A 23 -22.88 -31.13 -8.12
CA ILE A 23 -22.44 -29.96 -7.36
C ILE A 23 -22.58 -28.78 -8.33
N PRO A 24 -23.41 -27.76 -8.04
CA PRO A 24 -23.45 -26.57 -8.87
C PRO A 24 -22.03 -26.02 -8.95
N GLN A 25 -21.45 -25.96 -10.15
CA GLN A 25 -20.23 -25.22 -10.37
C GLN A 25 -20.59 -23.76 -10.07
N LYS A 26 -20.32 -23.30 -8.85
CA LYS A 26 -20.44 -21.89 -8.50
C LYS A 26 -19.44 -21.18 -9.40
N GLN A 27 -19.94 -20.54 -10.45
CA GLN A 27 -19.13 -19.69 -11.29
C GLN A 27 -18.68 -18.54 -10.40
N THR A 28 -17.47 -18.65 -9.87
CA THR A 28 -16.85 -17.61 -9.07
C THR A 28 -16.64 -16.45 -10.01
N ASP A 29 -17.41 -15.38 -9.83
CA ASP A 29 -17.12 -14.09 -10.46
C ASP A 29 -15.64 -13.78 -10.18
N PRO A 30 -14.81 -13.58 -11.22
CA PRO A 30 -13.38 -13.28 -11.06
C PRO A 30 -13.13 -11.99 -10.26
N ASN A 31 -14.15 -11.17 -10.02
CA ASN A 31 -14.10 -9.97 -9.19
C ASN A 31 -14.73 -10.14 -7.80
N ALA A 32 -15.23 -11.32 -7.45
CA ALA A 32 -15.82 -11.57 -6.14
C ALA A 32 -14.78 -11.32 -5.03
N GLY A 33 -14.93 -10.21 -4.31
CA GLY A 33 -14.06 -9.82 -3.19
C GLY A 33 -12.93 -8.85 -3.54
N VAL A 34 -12.79 -8.41 -4.79
CA VAL A 34 -11.80 -7.38 -5.16
C VAL A 34 -12.40 -5.98 -4.94
N PRO A 35 -11.82 -5.14 -4.06
CA PRO A 35 -12.31 -3.77 -3.86
C PRO A 35 -12.35 -2.95 -5.16
N SER A 36 -13.41 -2.15 -5.32
CA SER A 36 -13.60 -1.25 -6.46
C SER A 36 -12.50 -0.19 -6.53
N MET A 37 -12.00 0.06 -7.76
CA MET A 37 -11.00 1.08 -8.07
C MET A 37 -11.61 2.41 -8.56
N SER A 38 -12.92 2.61 -8.41
CA SER A 38 -13.54 3.91 -8.72
C SER A 38 -13.10 4.99 -7.73
N CYS A 39 -13.00 6.25 -8.17
CA CYS A 39 -12.60 7.34 -7.28
C CYS A 39 -13.48 7.51 -6.03
N PRO A 40 -14.82 7.39 -6.09
CA PRO A 40 -15.62 7.41 -4.87
C PRO A 40 -15.24 6.31 -3.88
N ALA A 41 -14.92 5.11 -4.37
CA ALA A 41 -14.53 3.98 -3.52
C ALA A 41 -13.13 4.18 -2.90
N ILE A 42 -12.15 4.61 -3.69
CA ILE A 42 -10.78 4.91 -3.23
C ILE A 42 -10.81 6.04 -2.19
N ARG A 43 -11.44 7.17 -2.54
CA ARG A 43 -11.57 8.32 -1.63
C ARG A 43 -12.25 7.93 -0.33
N ARG A 44 -13.33 7.13 -0.38
CA ARG A 44 -13.98 6.64 0.84
C ARG A 44 -13.04 5.83 1.71
N ARG A 45 -12.26 4.89 1.14
CA ARG A 45 -11.33 4.06 1.92
C ARG A 45 -10.20 4.85 2.58
N ILE A 46 -9.74 5.92 1.94
CA ILE A 46 -8.65 6.77 2.46
C ILE A 46 -9.19 7.82 3.44
N LEU A 47 -10.17 8.61 3.01
CA LEU A 47 -10.62 9.79 3.77
C LEU A 47 -11.43 9.44 5.01
N THR A 48 -12.05 8.26 5.09
CA THR A 48 -12.74 7.83 6.32
C THR A 48 -11.77 7.58 7.47
N LYS A 49 -10.51 7.27 7.16
CA LYS A 49 -9.45 7.01 8.16
C LYS A 49 -8.50 8.20 8.34
N ALA A 50 -8.48 9.12 7.38
CA ALA A 50 -7.66 10.31 7.45
C ALA A 50 -8.05 11.15 8.67
N THR A 51 -7.07 11.51 9.49
CA THR A 51 -7.29 12.42 10.61
C THR A 51 -7.34 13.85 10.07
N ALA A 52 -8.35 14.63 10.47
CA ALA A 52 -8.50 16.04 10.06
C ALA A 52 -7.48 16.99 10.74
N VAL A 53 -6.38 16.44 11.26
CA VAL A 53 -5.39 17.18 12.04
C VAL A 53 -4.62 18.11 11.11
N THR A 54 -4.69 19.40 11.42
CA THR A 54 -3.84 20.41 10.78
C THR A 54 -2.43 20.22 11.34
N VAL A 55 -1.47 19.92 10.47
CA VAL A 55 -0.05 19.81 10.86
C VAL A 55 0.61 21.18 10.75
N LYS A 56 1.58 21.46 11.62
CA LYS A 56 2.36 22.71 11.56
C LYS A 56 3.33 22.70 10.37
N HIS A 57 3.80 21.51 10.03
CA HIS A 57 4.80 21.28 8.99
C HIS A 57 4.28 20.27 7.97
N PRO A 58 4.05 20.67 6.71
CA PRO A 58 3.72 19.76 5.62
C PRO A 58 4.82 18.73 5.40
N ILE A 59 4.43 17.47 5.24
CA ILE A 59 5.36 16.34 5.04
C ILE A 59 5.27 15.88 3.58
N ALA A 60 6.43 15.72 2.93
CA ALA A 60 6.54 15.03 1.66
C ALA A 60 7.02 13.59 1.89
N VAL A 61 6.25 12.61 1.41
CA VAL A 61 6.56 11.18 1.54
C VAL A 61 6.86 10.62 0.16
N SER A 62 8.05 10.03 0.00
CA SER A 62 8.47 9.30 -1.19
C SER A 62 8.46 7.81 -0.91
N ARG A 63 7.73 7.05 -1.72
CA ARG A 63 7.62 5.59 -1.59
C ARG A 63 8.03 4.88 -2.86
N VAL A 64 8.98 3.94 -2.77
CA VAL A 64 9.28 3.02 -3.87
C VAL A 64 8.45 1.76 -3.70
N VAL A 65 7.61 1.45 -4.69
CA VAL A 65 6.60 0.40 -4.59
C VAL A 65 6.63 -0.56 -5.77
N ASN A 66 6.32 -1.83 -5.54
CA ASN A 66 6.32 -2.84 -6.61
C ASN A 66 5.17 -3.85 -6.63
N LYS A 67 4.42 -4.06 -5.54
CA LYS A 67 3.30 -5.02 -5.46
C LYS A 67 2.36 -4.66 -4.31
N ASP A 68 1.34 -5.48 -4.04
CA ASP A 68 0.47 -5.37 -2.86
C ASP A 68 -0.29 -4.03 -2.76
N TYR A 69 -1.04 -3.63 -3.79
CA TYR A 69 -1.76 -2.35 -3.84
C TYR A 69 -2.52 -1.99 -2.55
N PHE A 70 -3.27 -2.94 -1.98
CA PHE A 70 -4.10 -2.68 -0.80
C PHE A 70 -3.26 -2.38 0.46
N TRP A 71 -2.02 -2.85 0.53
CA TRP A 71 -1.08 -2.44 1.57
C TRP A 71 -0.72 -0.96 1.44
N HIS A 72 -0.40 -0.52 0.23
CA HIS A 72 -0.07 0.88 -0.02
C HIS A 72 -1.25 1.82 0.19
N GLU A 73 -2.44 1.43 -0.24
CA GLU A 73 -3.68 2.16 0.01
C GLU A 73 -3.97 2.24 1.52
N ALA A 74 -3.82 1.14 2.26
CA ALA A 74 -4.00 1.13 3.71
C ALA A 74 -2.98 2.04 4.41
N MET A 75 -1.71 1.96 4.04
CA MET A 75 -0.65 2.82 4.60
C MET A 75 -0.91 4.31 4.30
N LEU A 76 -1.33 4.62 3.07
CA LEU A 76 -1.74 5.97 2.72
C LEU A 76 -2.92 6.40 3.59
N SER A 77 -3.95 5.56 3.76
CA SER A 77 -5.12 5.90 4.59
C SER A 77 -4.77 6.23 6.05
N TYR A 78 -3.72 5.61 6.60
CA TYR A 78 -3.28 5.84 7.97
C TYR A 78 -2.49 7.15 8.12
N THR A 79 -1.75 7.53 7.08
CA THR A 79 -0.87 8.69 7.10
C THR A 79 -1.40 9.87 6.31
N TYR A 80 -2.56 9.77 5.67
CA TYR A 80 -3.10 10.80 4.79
C TYR A 80 -3.41 12.10 5.54
N SER A 81 -2.83 13.20 5.06
CA SER A 81 -3.24 14.56 5.39
C SER A 81 -3.37 15.36 4.08
N PRO A 82 -4.38 16.23 3.94
CA PRO A 82 -4.51 17.10 2.77
C PRO A 82 -3.32 18.04 2.54
N GLN A 83 -2.55 18.36 3.58
CA GLN A 83 -1.39 19.25 3.51
C GLN A 83 -0.11 18.53 3.08
N ASN A 84 -0.07 17.20 3.21
CA ASN A 84 1.09 16.40 2.84
C ASN A 84 1.10 16.10 1.33
N VAL A 85 2.27 15.73 0.82
CA VAL A 85 2.45 15.26 -0.57
C VAL A 85 2.95 13.82 -0.54
N TYR A 86 2.36 12.96 -1.36
CA TYR A 86 2.71 11.53 -1.43
C TYR A 86 3.17 11.18 -2.84
N CYS A 87 4.47 10.94 -3.02
CA CYS A 87 5.02 10.48 -4.28
C CYS A 87 5.24 8.98 -4.25
N PHE A 88 4.63 8.24 -5.17
CA PHE A 88 4.86 6.83 -5.39
C PHE A 88 5.70 6.62 -6.64
N ALA A 89 6.84 5.96 -6.45
CA ALA A 89 7.77 5.60 -7.50
C ALA A 89 7.59 4.11 -7.80
N ILE A 90 7.00 3.76 -8.94
CA ILE A 90 6.71 2.36 -9.25
C ILE A 90 7.93 1.69 -9.91
N ASP A 91 8.29 0.51 -9.43
CA ASP A 91 9.28 -0.34 -10.09
C ASP A 91 8.83 -0.68 -11.52
N ALA A 92 9.73 -0.46 -12.49
CA ALA A 92 9.47 -0.77 -13.88
C ALA A 92 9.06 -2.23 -14.11
N LYS A 93 9.51 -3.16 -13.26
CA LYS A 93 9.24 -4.60 -13.33
C LYS A 93 7.90 -5.02 -12.71
N SER A 94 7.14 -4.11 -12.10
CA SER A 94 5.85 -4.43 -11.51
C SER A 94 4.82 -4.90 -12.52
N GLU A 95 3.93 -5.78 -12.05
CA GLU A 95 2.79 -6.25 -12.82
C GLU A 95 1.91 -5.09 -13.32
N GLN A 96 1.36 -5.26 -14.51
CA GLN A 96 0.52 -4.23 -15.14
C GLN A 96 -0.74 -3.93 -14.31
N SER A 97 -1.32 -4.97 -13.69
CA SER A 97 -2.47 -4.86 -12.78
C SER A 97 -2.18 -3.93 -11.60
N PHE A 98 -0.99 -4.04 -10.99
CA PHE A 98 -0.54 -3.19 -9.90
C PHE A 98 -0.34 -1.74 -10.37
N LYS A 99 0.34 -1.54 -11.49
CA LYS A 99 0.57 -0.20 -12.09
C LYS A 99 -0.75 0.52 -12.36
N GLN A 100 -1.75 -0.17 -12.93
CA GLN A 100 -3.07 0.39 -13.19
C GLN A 100 -3.81 0.79 -11.92
N ARG A 101 -3.72 0.00 -10.84
CA ARG A 101 -4.32 0.35 -9.55
C ARG A 101 -3.67 1.56 -8.91
N MET A 102 -2.35 1.66 -8.96
CA MET A 102 -1.61 2.84 -8.48
C MET A 102 -1.92 4.10 -9.31
N GLN A 103 -2.08 3.96 -10.62
CA GLN A 103 -2.55 5.05 -11.50
C GLN A 103 -3.94 5.55 -11.08
N SER A 104 -4.88 4.62 -10.86
CA SER A 104 -6.22 4.96 -10.38
C SER A 104 -6.18 5.69 -9.04
N LEU A 105 -5.31 5.26 -8.12
CA LEU A 105 -5.12 5.93 -6.82
C LEU A 105 -4.65 7.38 -6.99
N ALA A 106 -3.64 7.61 -7.83
CA ALA A 106 -3.09 8.94 -8.06
C ALA A 106 -4.10 9.88 -8.72
N GLU A 107 -4.87 9.40 -9.71
CA GLU A 107 -5.93 10.19 -10.35
C GLU A 107 -7.05 10.59 -9.38
N CYS A 108 -7.30 9.76 -8.36
CA CYS A 108 -8.37 9.98 -7.40
C CYS A 108 -7.96 10.81 -6.18
N MET A 109 -6.67 11.10 -5.97
CA MET A 109 -6.19 11.78 -4.78
C MET A 109 -5.30 12.98 -5.17
N PRO A 110 -5.69 14.23 -4.84
CA PRO A 110 -5.10 15.44 -5.44
C PRO A 110 -3.64 15.69 -5.05
N ASN A 111 -3.18 15.13 -3.94
CA ASN A 111 -1.83 15.25 -3.39
C ASN A 111 -1.04 13.94 -3.49
N VAL A 112 -1.48 13.01 -4.35
CA VAL A 112 -0.77 11.78 -4.69
C VAL A 112 -0.17 11.91 -6.08
N ILE A 113 1.15 11.76 -6.17
CA ILE A 113 1.92 11.88 -7.39
C ILE A 113 2.48 10.52 -7.74
N LEU A 114 2.40 10.17 -9.03
CA LEU A 114 2.93 8.91 -9.53
C LEU A 114 4.10 9.17 -10.44
N ALA A 115 5.26 8.66 -10.05
CA ALA A 115 6.44 8.67 -10.88
C ALA A 115 6.60 7.30 -11.55
N GLN A 116 6.44 7.29 -12.87
CA GLN A 116 6.55 6.06 -13.65
C GLN A 116 8.02 5.75 -13.91
N GLN A 117 8.38 4.47 -13.76
CA GLN A 117 9.67 3.88 -14.14
C GLN A 117 10.86 4.22 -13.21
N VAL A 118 10.89 3.61 -12.03
CA VAL A 118 12.15 3.44 -11.28
C VAL A 118 12.82 2.14 -11.69
N SER A 119 14.01 2.22 -12.26
CA SER A 119 14.92 1.07 -12.27
C SER A 119 15.48 0.92 -10.86
N LEU A 120 15.30 -0.22 -10.19
CA LEU A 120 15.89 -0.42 -8.85
C LEU A 120 17.43 -0.50 -8.86
N VAL A 121 18.05 -0.49 -10.04
CA VAL A 121 19.51 -0.50 -10.22
C VAL A 121 20.14 0.76 -9.60
N PRO A 122 21.25 0.64 -8.83
CA PRO A 122 21.96 1.79 -8.28
C PRO A 122 22.43 2.76 -9.38
N GLY A 123 22.27 4.08 -9.16
CA GLY A 123 22.91 5.12 -9.98
C GLY A 123 22.07 5.74 -11.11
N LYS A 124 20.84 5.28 -11.39
CA LYS A 124 19.93 5.92 -12.36
C LYS A 124 18.51 6.06 -11.81
N LYS A 125 18.22 7.09 -11.02
CA LYS A 125 16.86 7.34 -10.53
C LYS A 125 16.52 8.83 -10.49
N LYS A 126 15.51 9.24 -11.26
CA LYS A 126 14.65 10.38 -10.97
C LYS A 126 13.22 9.85 -10.99
N ALA A 127 12.56 9.78 -9.84
CA ALA A 127 11.15 9.47 -9.82
C ALA A 127 10.44 10.29 -8.75
N CYS A 128 10.91 10.25 -7.51
CA CYS A 128 10.39 11.09 -6.44
C CYS A 128 11.49 11.98 -5.85
N HIS A 129 11.96 12.95 -6.63
CA HIS A 129 12.85 13.99 -6.13
C HIS A 129 12.01 15.01 -5.35
N LEU A 130 11.83 14.76 -4.05
CA LEU A 130 10.85 15.49 -3.24
C LEU A 130 11.09 17.00 -3.17
N VAL A 131 12.34 17.46 -3.29
CA VAL A 131 12.68 18.89 -3.34
C VAL A 131 12.12 19.59 -4.59
N GLU A 132 12.08 18.89 -5.72
CA GLU A 132 11.49 19.42 -6.97
C GLU A 132 9.95 19.38 -6.91
N ILE A 133 9.41 18.35 -6.25
CA ILE A 133 7.97 18.06 -6.21
C ILE A 133 7.25 18.90 -5.15
N SER A 134 7.90 19.16 -4.02
CA SER A 134 7.31 19.85 -2.88
C SER A 134 8.36 20.68 -2.14
N PRO A 135 8.81 21.81 -2.73
CA PRO A 135 9.82 22.67 -2.13
C PRO A 135 9.37 23.30 -0.80
N GLU A 136 8.05 23.42 -0.61
CA GLU A 136 7.42 23.97 0.59
C GLU A 136 7.33 22.95 1.75
N SER A 137 7.61 21.67 1.51
CA SER A 137 7.55 20.65 2.57
C SER A 137 8.76 20.71 3.49
N SER A 138 8.51 20.74 4.79
CA SER A 138 9.55 20.80 5.82
C SER A 138 10.33 19.49 5.96
N VAL A 139 9.81 18.37 5.47
CA VAL A 139 10.46 17.05 5.57
C VAL A 139 10.23 16.18 4.34
N ALA A 140 11.28 15.42 4.01
CA ALA A 140 11.28 14.31 3.06
C ALA A 140 11.41 12.97 3.81
N ALA A 141 10.33 12.19 3.87
CA ALA A 141 10.34 10.83 4.39
C ALA A 141 10.47 9.83 3.23
N TYR A 142 11.45 8.92 3.32
CA TYR A 142 11.65 7.85 2.34
C TYR A 142 11.20 6.52 2.93
N SER A 143 10.32 5.82 2.21
CA SER A 143 9.78 4.53 2.61
C SER A 143 9.84 3.54 1.45
N LEU A 144 10.18 2.30 1.74
CA LEU A 144 10.16 1.17 0.82
C LEU A 144 8.81 0.44 0.89
N ASN A 145 8.70 -0.61 0.07
CA ASN A 145 7.42 -1.27 -0.23
C ASN A 145 6.62 -1.66 1.03
N HIS A 146 7.29 -2.28 2.01
CA HIS A 146 6.67 -2.77 3.24
C HIS A 146 7.07 -2.00 4.50
N ASP A 147 7.69 -0.83 4.35
CA ASP A 147 8.00 0.02 5.49
C ASP A 147 6.71 0.58 6.11
N LEU A 148 6.71 0.65 7.44
CA LEU A 148 5.63 1.19 8.24
C LEU A 148 6.01 2.57 8.76
N ILE A 149 5.11 3.53 8.59
CA ILE A 149 5.20 4.80 9.32
C ILE A 149 4.47 4.57 10.65
N LEU A 150 5.25 4.48 11.74
CA LEU A 150 4.73 4.17 13.07
C LEU A 150 4.30 5.40 13.87
N LYS A 151 4.46 6.58 13.29
CA LYS A 151 4.14 7.87 13.92
C LYS A 151 3.00 8.54 13.18
N THR A 152 2.12 9.17 13.94
CA THR A 152 1.05 10.00 13.38
C THR A 152 1.64 11.24 12.70
N ASN A 153 0.84 11.88 11.83
CA ASN A 153 1.24 13.13 11.19
C ASN A 153 1.58 14.24 12.21
N GLU A 154 0.88 14.26 13.35
CA GLU A 154 1.14 15.20 14.45
C GLU A 154 2.48 14.91 15.13
N GLU A 155 2.72 13.65 15.53
CA GLU A 155 4.00 13.26 16.14
C GLU A 155 5.19 13.53 15.22
N ILE A 156 5.04 13.30 13.91
CA ILE A 156 6.07 13.62 12.93
C ILE A 156 6.26 15.14 12.86
N SER A 157 5.17 15.92 12.75
CA SER A 157 5.23 17.38 12.71
C SER A 157 5.90 17.97 13.96
N ASP A 158 5.62 17.45 15.15
CA ASP A 158 6.24 17.92 16.39
C ASP A 158 7.72 17.53 16.47
N ALA A 159 8.09 16.33 15.99
CA ALA A 159 9.50 15.95 15.90
C ALA A 159 10.29 16.86 14.95
N ILE A 160 9.67 17.34 13.87
CA ILE A 160 10.28 18.28 12.91
C ILE A 160 10.55 19.63 13.57
N ASP A 161 9.58 20.13 14.33
CA ASP A 161 9.69 21.37 15.08
C ASP A 161 10.88 21.29 16.06
N ILE A 162 11.01 20.17 16.77
CA ILE A 162 12.14 19.89 17.68
C ILE A 162 13.49 19.89 16.93
N LEU A 163 13.55 19.36 15.71
CA LEU A 163 14.79 19.31 14.92
C LEU A 163 15.23 20.69 14.40
N ASN A 164 14.32 21.67 14.35
CA ASN A 164 14.60 23.07 14.02
C ASN A 164 15.53 23.26 12.80
N GLY A 165 15.18 22.61 11.68
CA GLY A 165 15.95 22.67 10.43
C GLY A 165 17.14 21.71 10.34
N SER A 166 17.39 20.89 11.36
CA SER A 166 18.42 19.85 11.34
C SER A 166 17.95 18.59 10.61
N HIS A 167 18.89 17.85 10.02
CA HIS A 167 18.64 16.54 9.40
C HIS A 167 18.98 15.40 10.34
N SER A 168 18.12 14.37 10.40
CA SER A 168 18.37 13.13 11.13
C SER A 168 18.64 12.00 10.15
N ILE A 169 19.87 11.49 10.12
CA ILE A 169 20.30 10.39 9.24
C ILE A 169 21.17 9.43 10.06
N GLY A 170 20.88 8.13 9.97
CA GLY A 170 21.74 7.10 10.54
C GLY A 170 23.00 6.90 9.69
N ALA A 171 24.18 7.06 10.29
CA ALA A 171 25.45 6.71 9.68
C ALA A 171 26.07 5.53 10.45
N GLY A 172 26.39 4.45 9.75
CA GLY A 172 27.16 3.33 10.28
C GLY A 172 28.64 3.47 9.93
N ALA A 173 29.52 2.95 10.79
CA ALA A 173 30.92 2.78 10.41
C ALA A 173 30.97 1.89 9.15
N PRO A 174 31.78 2.24 8.12
CA PRO A 174 31.97 1.34 7.01
C PRO A 174 32.53 0.03 7.55
N THR A 175 31.76 -1.05 7.42
CA THR A 175 32.28 -2.40 7.63
C THR A 175 33.33 -2.58 6.55
N GLY A 176 34.62 -2.60 6.93
CA GLY A 176 35.71 -2.84 5.99
C GLY A 176 35.38 -4.09 5.20
N ALA A 177 35.08 -3.93 3.92
CA ALA A 177 34.97 -5.06 3.03
C ALA A 177 36.36 -5.70 2.94
N ASP A 178 36.37 -7.01 3.17
CA ASP A 178 37.49 -7.92 3.02
C ASP A 178 38.40 -7.57 1.84
N ARG A 179 39.71 -7.69 2.07
CA ARG A 179 40.75 -7.75 1.02
C ARG A 179 40.60 -9.01 0.18
#